data_AF-A0A1F7MLY0-F1
#
_entry.id   AF-A0A1F7MLY0-F1
#
_cell.length_a   1.000
_cell.length_b   1.000
_cell.length_c   1.000
_cell.angle_alpha   90.00
_cell.angle_beta   90.00
_cell.angle_gamma   90.00
#
_symmetry.space_group_name_H-M   'P 1'
#
loop_
_entity.id
_entity.type
_entity.pdbx_description
1 polymer ?
#
loop_
_entity_poly.entity_id
_entity_poly.type
_entity_poly.pdbx_seq_one_letter_code
_entity_poly.pdbx_strand_id
1 'polypeptide(L)'
;METPAEAYSPRLKTTGTARVNSICYYCAVGCGIVASVADGKVTAIEGDREHPINRGALCSKAQAYLQVLDHPQRLTKVLYRAPGAADWQEKSLDWAMTEIAQRIKTTRDATFRETEEGVTVNRTEGLAA
;
A
#
# COMPACT_ATOMS: atom_id res chain seq x y z
N MET A 1 44.02 -29.21 26.11
CA MET A 1 43.85 -28.28 24.97
C MET A 1 42.37 -28.02 24.86
N GLU A 2 41.91 -26.92 25.45
CA GLU A 2 40.53 -26.46 25.31
C GLU A 2 40.38 -25.84 23.93
N THR A 3 39.38 -26.29 23.17
CA THR A 3 39.02 -25.73 21.88
C THR A 3 38.61 -24.26 22.09
N PRO A 4 39.14 -23.29 21.33
CA PRO A 4 38.71 -21.90 21.47
C PRO A 4 37.21 -21.81 21.23
N ALA A 5 36.50 -21.06 22.07
CA ALA A 5 35.09 -20.77 21.84
C ALA A 5 34.97 -20.02 20.50
N GLU A 6 34.42 -20.69 19.48
CA GLU A 6 34.07 -20.02 18.23
C GLU A 6 32.93 -19.05 18.49
N ALA A 7 33.16 -17.77 18.20
CA ALA A 7 32.12 -16.76 18.30
C ALA A 7 31.05 -17.05 17.23
N TYR A 8 29.86 -17.48 17.67
CA TYR A 8 28.70 -17.61 16.80
C TYR A 8 28.32 -16.21 16.26
N SER A 9 28.69 -15.94 15.01
CA SER A 9 28.26 -14.74 14.28
C SER A 9 27.17 -15.16 13.30
N PRO A 10 25.88 -14.97 13.62
CA PRO A 10 24.81 -15.27 12.68
C PRO A 10 24.96 -14.37 11.45
N ARG A 11 24.80 -14.95 10.26
CA ARG A 11 24.77 -14.17 9.02
C ARG A 11 23.68 -13.10 9.12
N LEU A 12 24.00 -11.88 8.72
CA LEU A 12 23.03 -10.79 8.70
C LEU A 12 21.89 -11.16 7.74
N LYS A 13 20.65 -10.82 8.11
CA LYS A 13 19.46 -11.05 7.27
C LYS A 13 19.53 -10.34 5.91
N THR A 14 20.43 -9.38 5.77
CA THR A 14 20.67 -8.57 4.58
C THR A 14 21.76 -9.15 3.67
N THR A 15 22.52 -10.17 4.11
CA THR A 15 23.62 -10.76 3.32
C THR A 15 23.08 -11.42 2.04
N GLY A 16 23.66 -11.05 0.89
CA GLY A 16 23.26 -11.61 -0.42
C GLY A 16 21.92 -11.08 -0.97
N THR A 17 21.34 -10.06 -0.33
CA THR A 17 20.09 -9.44 -0.77
C THR A 17 20.35 -8.22 -1.66
N ALA A 18 19.48 -7.96 -2.62
CA ALA A 18 19.45 -6.69 -3.34
C ALA A 18 18.90 -5.59 -2.42
N ARG A 19 19.47 -4.38 -2.49
CA ARG A 19 19.00 -3.23 -1.71
C ARG A 19 18.18 -2.31 -2.59
N VAL A 20 16.98 -1.95 -2.14
CA VAL A 20 16.04 -1.09 -2.88
C VAL A 20 15.57 0.03 -1.95
N ASN A 21 15.85 1.29 -2.31
CA ASN A 21 15.36 2.45 -1.57
C ASN A 21 13.86 2.65 -1.82
N SER A 22 13.12 3.02 -0.78
CA SER A 22 11.69 3.32 -0.85
C SER A 22 11.28 4.27 0.28
N ILE A 23 9.99 4.54 0.40
CA ILE A 23 9.41 5.45 1.39
C ILE A 23 8.46 4.68 2.31
N CYS A 24 8.50 5.02 3.59
CA CYS A 24 7.61 4.47 4.58
C CYS A 24 6.16 4.95 4.37
N TYR A 25 5.20 4.03 4.27
CA TYR A 25 3.79 4.32 3.97
C TYR A 25 2.87 4.38 5.20
N TYR A 26 3.41 4.34 6.43
CA TYR A 26 2.56 4.22 7.63
C TYR A 26 1.99 5.55 8.12
N CYS A 27 2.84 6.54 8.37
CA CYS A 27 2.40 7.87 8.79
C CYS A 27 2.86 8.90 7.78
N ALA A 28 2.36 10.13 7.92
CA ALA A 28 2.65 11.23 6.99
C ALA A 28 4.10 11.75 7.01
N VAL A 29 4.97 11.20 7.87
CA VAL A 29 6.37 11.64 7.99
C VAL A 29 7.18 11.30 6.74
N GLY A 30 6.88 10.17 6.07
CA GLY A 30 7.60 9.78 4.86
C GLY A 30 9.06 9.39 5.09
N CYS A 31 9.37 8.65 6.16
CA CYS A 31 10.73 8.15 6.43
C CYS A 31 11.30 7.36 5.25
N GLY A 32 12.56 7.59 4.89
CA GLY A 32 13.26 6.79 3.90
C GLY A 32 13.61 5.41 4.45
N ILE A 33 13.41 4.39 3.64
CA ILE A 33 13.69 2.99 3.98
C ILE A 33 14.55 2.34 2.90
N VAL A 34 15.31 1.33 3.29
CA VAL A 34 16.02 0.43 2.40
C VAL A 34 15.46 -0.97 2.61
N ALA A 35 14.86 -1.53 1.56
CA ALA A 35 14.38 -2.90 1.53
C ALA A 35 15.49 -3.84 1.05
N SER A 36 15.73 -4.90 1.81
CA SER A 36 16.51 -6.05 1.39
C SER A 36 15.59 -7.04 0.68
N VAL A 37 15.93 -7.39 -0.56
CA VAL A 37 15.13 -8.25 -1.43
C VAL A 37 15.92 -9.48 -1.84
N ALA A 38 15.34 -10.66 -1.66
CA ALA A 38 15.83 -11.94 -2.17
C ALA A 38 14.67 -12.71 -2.78
N ASP A 39 14.89 -13.35 -3.94
CA ASP A 39 13.88 -14.14 -4.65
C ASP A 39 12.55 -13.41 -4.87
N GLY A 40 12.62 -12.10 -5.16
CA GLY A 40 11.46 -11.23 -5.36
C GLY A 40 10.67 -10.90 -4.09
N LYS A 41 11.13 -11.33 -2.91
CA LYS A 41 10.50 -11.05 -1.61
C LYS A 41 11.35 -10.11 -0.77
N VAL A 42 10.68 -9.22 -0.04
CA VAL A 42 11.32 -8.36 0.96
C VAL A 42 11.61 -9.21 2.20
N THR A 43 12.88 -9.27 2.62
CA THR A 43 13.33 -10.09 3.75
C THR A 43 13.73 -9.26 4.97
N ALA A 44 14.08 -7.98 4.78
CA ALA A 44 14.36 -7.03 5.85
C ALA A 44 14.09 -5.59 5.39
N ILE A 45 13.81 -4.72 6.36
CA ILE A 45 13.66 -3.27 6.17
C ILE A 45 14.61 -2.55 7.13
N GLU A 46 15.42 -1.66 6.60
CA GLU A 46 16.28 -0.76 7.35
C GLU A 46 15.92 0.69 7.06
N GLY A 47 16.35 1.62 7.92
CA GLY A 47 16.21 3.04 7.62
C GLY A 47 17.30 3.48 6.64
N ASP A 48 16.93 4.34 5.70
CA ASP A 48 17.90 4.96 4.80
C ASP A 48 18.67 6.06 5.57
N ARG A 49 19.99 5.86 5.71
CA ARG A 49 20.89 6.77 6.43
C ARG A 49 21.05 8.12 5.72
N GLU A 50 20.94 8.12 4.40
CA GLU A 50 21.11 9.32 3.57
C GLU A 50 19.80 10.12 3.48
N HIS A 51 18.67 9.54 3.90
CA HIS A 51 17.39 10.19 3.78
C HIS A 51 17.22 11.33 4.80
N PRO A 52 16.88 12.56 4.35
CA PRO A 52 16.96 13.76 5.18
C PRO A 52 16.00 13.75 6.38
N ILE A 53 14.87 13.05 6.24
CA ILE A 53 13.80 13.05 7.25
C ILE A 53 14.16 12.23 8.49
N ASN A 54 14.72 11.04 8.30
CA ASN A 54 14.89 10.07 9.39
C ASN A 54 16.35 9.65 9.61
N ARG A 55 17.27 9.91 8.68
CA ARG A 55 18.72 9.64 8.83
C ARG A 55 19.01 8.22 9.36
N GLY A 56 18.28 7.23 8.86
CA GLY A 56 18.40 5.82 9.25
C GLY A 56 17.53 5.37 10.42
N ALA A 57 16.87 6.28 11.15
CA ALA A 57 15.97 5.92 12.25
C ALA A 57 14.63 5.38 11.73
N LEU A 58 14.07 4.38 12.44
CA LEU A 58 12.76 3.81 12.15
C LEU A 58 12.00 3.52 13.45
N CYS A 59 10.69 3.73 13.44
CA CYS A 59 9.82 3.38 14.57
C CYS A 59 9.36 1.91 14.49
N SER A 60 8.69 1.41 15.54
CA SER A 60 8.17 0.04 15.61
C SER A 60 7.24 -0.33 14.45
N LYS A 61 6.43 0.62 13.96
CA LYS A 61 5.56 0.41 12.78
C LYS A 61 6.36 0.06 11.54
N ALA A 62 7.51 0.72 11.34
CA ALA A 62 8.39 0.45 10.22
C ALA A 62 9.10 -0.91 10.31
N GLN A 63 9.42 -1.33 11.53
CA GLN A 63 9.99 -2.65 11.78
C GLN A 63 8.97 -3.80 11.56
N ALA A 64 7.66 -3.50 11.63
CA ALA A 64 6.60 -4.48 11.44
C ALA A 64 6.20 -4.73 9.96
N TYR A 65 6.87 -4.11 8.99
CA TYR A 65 6.49 -4.17 7.56
C TYR A 65 6.28 -5.58 7.03
N LEU A 66 7.19 -6.48 7.37
CA LEU A 66 7.18 -7.86 6.87
C LEU A 66 5.92 -8.63 7.28
N GLN A 67 5.30 -8.26 8.40
CA GLN A 67 4.09 -8.91 8.89
C GLN A 67 2.87 -8.62 8.01
N VAL A 68 2.87 -7.50 7.28
CA VAL A 68 1.74 -7.06 6.45
C VAL A 68 1.93 -7.46 4.99
N LEU A 69 3.17 -7.42 4.49
CA LEU A 69 3.46 -7.64 3.06
C LEU A 69 3.04 -9.03 2.57
N ASP A 70 3.29 -10.08 3.36
CA ASP A 70 3.03 -11.48 3.02
C ASP A 70 2.05 -12.13 4.02
N HIS A 71 1.12 -11.33 4.59
CA HIS A 71 0.13 -11.84 5.54
C HIS A 71 -0.83 -12.82 4.86
N PRO A 72 -1.15 -13.99 5.46
CA PRO A 72 -2.03 -15.00 4.83
C PRO A 72 -3.46 -14.50 4.58
N GLN A 73 -3.91 -13.47 5.31
CA GLN A 73 -5.23 -12.84 5.13
C GLN A 73 -5.20 -11.63 4.19
N ARG A 74 -4.08 -11.35 3.50
CA ARG A 74 -4.00 -10.23 2.56
C ARG A 74 -4.98 -10.45 1.40
N LEU A 75 -5.82 -9.45 1.13
CA LEU A 75 -6.72 -9.48 -0.02
C LEU A 75 -5.92 -9.38 -1.33
N THR A 76 -6.09 -10.37 -2.19
CA THR A 76 -5.41 -10.47 -3.50
C THR A 76 -6.37 -10.48 -4.68
N LYS A 77 -7.68 -10.40 -4.40
CA LYS A 77 -8.74 -10.48 -5.40
C LYS A 77 -9.74 -9.35 -5.19
N VAL A 78 -10.41 -8.96 -6.27
CA VAL A 78 -11.52 -8.01 -6.17
C VAL A 78 -12.75 -8.74 -5.64
N LEU A 79 -13.36 -8.13 -4.62
CA LEU A 79 -14.61 -8.60 -4.02
C LEU A 79 -15.70 -7.56 -4.28
N TYR A 80 -16.80 -8.01 -4.85
CA TYR A 80 -17.98 -7.20 -5.13
C TYR A 80 -19.19 -7.72 -4.36
N ARG A 81 -19.94 -6.82 -3.75
CA ARG A 81 -21.24 -7.11 -3.13
C ARG A 81 -22.30 -6.24 -3.79
N ALA A 82 -23.29 -6.88 -4.40
CA ALA A 82 -24.37 -6.16 -5.07
C ALA A 82 -25.27 -5.43 -4.05
N PRO A 83 -25.98 -4.36 -4.47
CA PRO A 83 -26.97 -3.70 -3.62
C PRO A 83 -27.98 -4.72 -3.06
N GLY A 84 -28.14 -4.75 -1.73
CA GLY A 84 -29.04 -5.67 -1.03
C GLY A 84 -28.53 -7.12 -0.89
N ALA A 85 -27.36 -7.46 -1.42
CA ALA A 85 -26.78 -8.80 -1.26
C ALA A 85 -26.09 -8.98 0.10
N ALA A 86 -26.18 -10.18 0.67
CA ALA A 86 -25.48 -10.56 1.89
C ALA A 86 -24.01 -10.93 1.62
N ASP A 87 -23.77 -11.64 0.52
CA ASP A 87 -22.49 -12.30 0.23
C ASP A 87 -21.59 -11.53 -0.76
N TRP A 88 -20.28 -11.72 -0.61
CA TRP A 88 -19.27 -11.21 -1.54
C TRP A 88 -19.06 -12.17 -2.70
N GLN A 89 -18.84 -11.60 -3.89
CA GLN A 89 -18.49 -12.33 -5.10
C GLN A 89 -17.13 -11.88 -5.60
N GLU A 90 -16.28 -12.82 -5.99
CA GLU A 90 -15.03 -12.50 -6.67
C GLU A 90 -15.32 -11.97 -8.09
N LYS A 91 -14.61 -10.93 -8.50
CA LYS A 91 -14.70 -10.33 -9.84
C LYS A 91 -13.31 -10.07 -10.42
N SER A 92 -13.24 -9.87 -11.74
CA SER A 92 -11.99 -9.43 -12.37
C SER A 92 -11.75 -7.95 -12.10
N LEU A 93 -10.48 -7.54 -12.16
CA LEU A 93 -10.11 -6.12 -12.05
C LEU A 93 -10.72 -5.29 -13.17
N ASP A 94 -10.70 -5.78 -14.43
CA ASP A 94 -11.26 -5.06 -15.58
C ASP A 94 -12.77 -4.81 -15.46
N TRP A 95 -13.51 -5.81 -14.96
CA TRP A 95 -14.93 -5.65 -14.65
C TRP A 95 -15.13 -4.57 -13.59
N ALA A 96 -14.35 -4.61 -12.51
CA ALA A 96 -14.48 -3.66 -11.41
C ALA A 96 -14.17 -2.22 -11.84
N MET A 97 -13.10 -2.02 -12.61
CA MET A 97 -12.73 -0.71 -13.14
C MET A 97 -13.81 -0.14 -14.06
N THR A 98 -14.38 -0.98 -14.92
CA THR A 98 -15.47 -0.60 -15.82
C THR A 98 -16.73 -0.22 -15.04
N GLU A 99 -17.14 -1.04 -14.07
CA GLU A 99 -18.33 -0.81 -13.25
C GLU A 99 -18.21 0.45 -12.39
N ILE A 100 -17.05 0.68 -11.76
CA ILE A 100 -16.81 1.89 -10.97
C ILE A 100 -16.92 3.13 -11.86
N ALA A 101 -16.27 3.12 -13.02
CA ALA A 101 -16.31 4.23 -13.96
C ALA A 101 -17.74 4.50 -14.46
N GLN A 102 -18.48 3.46 -14.83
CA GLN A 102 -19.87 3.57 -15.27
C GLN A 102 -20.75 4.15 -14.17
N ARG A 103 -20.66 3.68 -12.93
CA ARG A 103 -21.46 4.19 -11.81
C ARG A 103 -21.16 5.66 -11.50
N ILE A 104 -19.88 6.04 -11.47
CA ILE A 104 -19.47 7.44 -11.30
C ILE A 104 -20.07 8.30 -12.42
N LYS A 105 -19.96 7.84 -13.68
CA LYS A 105 -20.52 8.56 -14.83
C LYS A 105 -22.03 8.67 -14.77
N THR A 106 -22.75 7.60 -14.45
CA THR A 106 -24.20 7.60 -14.29
C THR A 106 -24.64 8.60 -13.23
N THR A 107 -24.01 8.58 -12.05
CA THR A 107 -24.32 9.54 -10.99
C THR A 107 -24.01 10.97 -11.42
N ARG A 108 -22.87 11.20 -12.07
CA ARG A 108 -22.49 12.50 -12.59
C ARG A 108 -23.53 13.02 -13.57
N ASP A 109 -23.82 12.28 -14.62
CA ASP A 109 -24.71 12.72 -15.69
C ASP A 109 -26.14 12.95 -15.16
N ALA A 110 -26.58 12.19 -14.15
CA ALA A 110 -27.88 12.37 -13.50
C ALA A 110 -27.96 13.59 -12.57
N THR A 111 -26.83 14.06 -12.03
CA THR A 111 -26.78 15.10 -10.98
C THR A 111 -25.92 16.30 -11.34
N PHE A 112 -25.53 16.42 -12.61
CA PHE A 112 -24.72 17.52 -13.10
C PHE A 112 -25.57 18.79 -13.23
N ARG A 113 -25.12 19.87 -12.61
CA ARG A 113 -25.68 21.21 -12.81
C ARG A 113 -24.72 22.04 -13.62
N GLU A 114 -25.16 22.43 -14.81
CA GLU A 114 -24.43 23.36 -15.66
C GLU A 114 -24.61 24.80 -15.18
N THR A 115 -25.84 25.19 -14.82
CA THR A 115 -26.18 26.54 -14.37
C THR A 115 -26.99 26.54 -13.07
N GLU A 116 -26.81 27.59 -12.27
CA GLU A 116 -27.55 27.89 -11.05
C GLU A 116 -27.71 29.40 -10.94
N GLU A 117 -28.94 29.89 -10.72
CA GLU A 117 -29.24 31.34 -10.61
C GLU A 117 -28.70 32.19 -11.78
N GLY A 118 -28.62 31.62 -12.99
CA GLY A 118 -28.09 32.30 -14.17
C GLY A 118 -26.56 32.32 -14.27
N VAL A 119 -25.85 31.72 -13.32
CA VAL A 119 -24.38 31.56 -13.33
C VAL A 119 -24.01 30.14 -13.74
N THR A 120 -23.02 29.99 -14.62
CA THR A 120 -22.44 28.68 -14.94
C THR A 120 -21.65 28.14 -13.76
N VAL A 121 -22.03 26.98 -13.24
CA VAL A 121 -21.41 26.34 -12.06
C VAL A 121 -20.70 25.01 -12.35
N ASN A 122 -21.15 24.26 -13.37
CA ASN A 122 -20.53 23.01 -13.83
C ASN A 122 -20.13 22.02 -12.71
N ARG A 123 -21.03 21.76 -11.76
CA ARG A 123 -20.75 20.90 -10.60
C ARG A 123 -21.62 19.65 -10.58
N THR A 124 -21.10 18.59 -9.96
CA THR A 124 -21.84 17.33 -9.75
C THR A 124 -22.26 17.22 -8.31
N GLU A 125 -23.56 17.18 -8.04
CA GLU A 125 -24.07 17.21 -6.66
C GLU A 125 -24.23 15.82 -6.03
N GLY A 126 -24.14 14.73 -6.81
CA GLY A 126 -24.42 13.38 -6.34
C GLY A 126 -23.24 12.47 -6.00
N LEU A 127 -21.98 12.89 -6.21
CA LEU A 127 -20.80 12.00 -6.05
C LEU A 127 -20.19 11.98 -4.64
N ALA A 128 -20.46 13.01 -3.82
CA ALA A 128 -19.90 13.16 -2.47
C ALA A 128 -20.92 13.78 -1.50
N ALA A 129 -22.21 13.53 -1.75
CA ALA A 129 -23.31 14.01 -0.92
C ALA A 129 -23.36 13.28 0.43
#